data_AF-C5KMC3-F1
#
_entry.id   AF-C5KMC3-F1
#
_cell.length_a   1.000
_cell.length_b   1.000
_cell.length_c   1.000
_cell.angle_alpha   90.00
_cell.angle_beta   90.00
_cell.angle_gamma   90.00
#
_symmetry.space_group_name_H-M   'P 1'
#
loop_
_entity.id
_entity.type
_entity.pdbx_description
1 polymer ?
#
loop_
_entity_poly.entity_id
_entity_poly.type
_entity_poly.pdbx_seq_one_letter_code
_entity_poly.pdbx_strand_id
1 'polypeptide(L)'
;MPTLVFVITLFFVREASCWGPDGHAVVAELADTRMSSKARKWVYDIMGEGYRLATSASWADSILYGNNSGEWSWSKPLHYANVDDCEFVYARDCPNNVCVAGAIKNYTAQLTNTSLTKEQRQDAVKFLVHFMGDVHEPLNAGRYTDLGGNTISVAINFADYEKTNLHKVWGEKLIDEYEGELYPGPYIQQDADYNKDRTQYWSVSADEIGRGLASGGKYAGKVPSWKSKCESLGIDVCVNEMVQESATLACNQAYVNVDGSQIGNDDGLLMGYYTSRIETVKEQLAKGAVRLAWVLDNTFDNFTTTTPQPPTSTTTTISSTSQSSSSPTTAAPSSTTTELPNGAFGFSSNRICQYVLVGILVVVVTL
;
A
#
# COMPACT_ATOMS: atom_id res chain seq x y z
N MET A 1 -22.15 18.43 -52.72
CA MET A 1 -22.61 17.55 -51.63
C MET A 1 -21.76 17.84 -50.42
N PRO A 2 -22.31 18.07 -49.22
CA PRO A 2 -21.48 18.30 -48.04
C PRO A 2 -20.75 17.01 -47.65
N THR A 3 -19.43 17.07 -47.55
CA THR A 3 -18.56 15.97 -47.11
C THR A 3 -18.77 15.75 -45.62
N LEU A 4 -19.18 14.54 -45.23
CA LEU A 4 -19.33 14.16 -43.83
C LEU A 4 -17.94 13.77 -43.28
N VAL A 5 -17.43 14.52 -42.29
CA VAL A 5 -16.17 14.20 -41.62
C VAL A 5 -16.49 13.38 -40.36
N PHE A 6 -16.08 12.12 -40.33
CA PHE A 6 -16.11 11.32 -39.10
C PHE A 6 -14.82 11.57 -38.31
N VAL A 7 -14.95 12.05 -37.08
CA VAL A 7 -13.86 12.14 -36.11
C VAL A 7 -14.00 10.95 -35.18
N ILE A 8 -13.09 9.97 -35.28
CA ILE A 8 -13.00 8.85 -34.33
C ILE A 8 -11.95 9.22 -33.29
N THR A 9 -12.38 9.47 -32.06
CA THR A 9 -11.50 9.71 -30.91
C THR A 9 -11.26 8.38 -30.20
N LEU A 10 -10.02 7.88 -30.24
CA LEU A 10 -9.59 6.72 -29.45
C LEU A 10 -9.01 7.21 -28.13
N PHE A 11 -9.55 6.73 -27.01
CA PHE A 11 -9.06 7.04 -25.68
C PHE A 11 -8.23 5.87 -25.15
N PHE A 12 -6.97 6.13 -24.80
CA PHE A 12 -6.14 5.17 -24.08
C PHE A 12 -6.19 5.48 -22.60
N VAL A 13 -6.66 4.50 -21.83
CA VAL A 13 -6.63 4.52 -20.37
C VAL A 13 -5.26 4.00 -19.97
N ARG A 14 -4.54 4.74 -19.12
CA ARG A 14 -3.33 4.22 -18.49
C ARG A 14 -3.66 3.89 -17.04
N GLU A 15 -3.76 2.60 -16.77
CA GLU A 15 -3.79 2.06 -15.42
C GLU A 15 -2.36 2.03 -14.92
N ALA A 16 -2.08 2.81 -13.87
CA ALA A 16 -0.87 2.66 -13.07
C ALA A 16 -1.25 1.78 -11.89
N SER A 17 -0.95 0.49 -11.99
CA SER A 17 -1.25 -0.48 -10.94
C SER A 17 0.03 -0.92 -10.25
N CYS A 18 0.13 -0.56 -8.98
CA CYS A 18 1.08 -1.12 -8.03
C CYS A 18 0.76 -2.61 -7.83
N TRP A 19 1.01 -3.22 -6.65
CA TRP A 19 0.36 -4.52 -6.43
C TRP A 19 -1.15 -4.35 -6.66
N GLY A 20 -1.77 -5.29 -7.38
CA GLY A 20 -3.22 -5.33 -7.49
C GLY A 20 -3.86 -5.60 -6.12
N PRO A 21 -5.21 -5.66 -6.06
CA PRO A 21 -5.89 -5.90 -4.80
C PRO A 21 -5.42 -7.14 -4.04
N ASP A 22 -5.06 -8.20 -4.76
CA ASP A 22 -4.66 -9.46 -4.13
C ASP A 22 -3.26 -9.35 -3.53
N GLY A 23 -2.31 -8.71 -4.21
CA GLY A 23 -0.96 -8.49 -3.66
C GLY A 23 -0.99 -7.64 -2.39
N HIS A 24 -1.77 -6.55 -2.37
CA HIS A 24 -1.98 -5.76 -1.16
C HIS A 24 -2.64 -6.55 -0.03
N ALA A 25 -3.68 -7.33 -0.34
CA ALA A 25 -4.37 -8.16 0.63
C ALA A 25 -3.45 -9.25 1.22
N VAL A 26 -2.61 -9.89 0.40
CA VAL A 26 -1.60 -10.87 0.85
C VAL A 26 -0.61 -10.25 1.84
N VAL A 27 -0.05 -9.07 1.51
CA VAL A 27 0.87 -8.36 2.39
C VAL A 27 0.22 -8.06 3.75
N ALA A 28 -1.01 -7.53 3.71
CA ALA A 28 -1.75 -7.16 4.91
C ALA A 28 -2.16 -8.37 5.76
N GLU A 29 -2.67 -9.44 5.13
CA GLU A 29 -3.07 -10.68 5.82
C GLU A 29 -1.88 -11.33 6.52
N LEU A 30 -0.76 -11.45 5.82
CA LEU A 30 0.44 -12.06 6.38
C LEU A 30 1.03 -11.18 7.49
N ALA A 31 0.97 -9.85 7.37
CA ALA A 31 1.37 -8.96 8.45
C ALA A 31 0.49 -9.16 9.69
N ASP A 32 -0.84 -9.27 9.52
CA ASP A 32 -1.79 -9.52 10.61
C ASP A 32 -1.41 -10.76 11.43
N THR A 33 -1.03 -11.86 10.76
CA THR A 33 -0.62 -13.10 11.45
C THR A 33 0.71 -12.97 12.20
N ARG A 34 1.55 -11.99 11.85
CA ARG A 34 2.92 -11.85 12.36
C ARG A 34 3.09 -10.75 13.39
N MET A 35 2.17 -9.81 13.48
CA MET A 35 2.17 -8.78 14.51
C MET A 35 2.13 -9.38 15.91
N SER A 36 2.82 -8.72 16.85
CA SER A 36 2.66 -9.01 18.27
C SER A 36 1.22 -8.77 18.75
N SER A 37 0.84 -9.41 19.86
CA SER A 37 -0.46 -9.15 20.50
C SER A 37 -0.62 -7.68 20.91
N LYS A 38 0.48 -6.99 21.21
CA LYS A 38 0.51 -5.56 21.53
C LYS A 38 0.16 -4.70 20.31
N ALA A 39 0.83 -4.92 19.17
CA ALA A 39 0.53 -4.18 17.94
C ALA A 39 -0.89 -4.45 17.45
N ARG A 40 -1.32 -5.72 17.49
CA ARG A 40 -2.69 -6.10 17.12
C ARG A 40 -3.73 -5.38 17.98
N LYS A 41 -3.52 -5.33 19.29
CA LYS A 41 -4.41 -4.57 20.19
C LYS A 41 -4.47 -3.08 19.81
N TRP A 42 -3.33 -2.46 19.49
CA TRP A 42 -3.30 -1.07 19.04
C TRP A 42 -4.06 -0.85 17.74
N VAL A 43 -3.88 -1.74 16.76
CA VAL A 43 -4.66 -1.72 15.52
C VAL A 43 -6.15 -1.80 15.84
N TYR A 44 -6.58 -2.66 16.75
CA TYR A 44 -7.99 -2.78 17.16
C TYR A 44 -8.51 -1.55 17.89
N ASP A 45 -7.70 -0.91 18.74
CA ASP A 45 -8.08 0.32 19.45
C ASP A 45 -8.34 1.47 18.45
N ILE A 46 -7.62 1.51 17.32
CA ILE A 46 -7.78 2.51 16.25
C ILE A 46 -8.89 2.12 15.26
N MET A 47 -8.83 0.92 14.71
CA MET A 47 -9.64 0.46 13.58
C MET A 47 -10.97 -0.17 14.01
N GLY A 48 -11.05 -0.68 15.24
CA GLY A 48 -12.16 -1.47 15.76
C GLY A 48 -11.74 -2.90 16.08
N GLU A 49 -12.40 -3.50 17.07
CA GLU A 49 -12.15 -4.88 17.49
C GLU A 49 -12.35 -5.85 16.32
N GLY A 50 -11.39 -6.76 16.12
CA GLY A 50 -11.45 -7.77 15.05
C GLY A 50 -11.23 -7.22 13.64
N TYR A 51 -10.76 -5.98 13.50
CA TYR A 51 -10.43 -5.42 12.18
C TYR A 51 -9.37 -6.25 11.46
N ARG A 52 -9.61 -6.58 10.19
CA ARG A 52 -8.68 -7.34 9.34
C ARG A 52 -8.04 -6.39 8.34
N LEU A 53 -6.73 -6.20 8.41
CA LEU A 53 -6.02 -5.19 7.60
C LEU A 53 -6.21 -5.41 6.10
N ALA A 54 -6.26 -6.66 5.67
CA ALA A 54 -6.49 -7.05 4.28
C ALA A 54 -7.76 -6.43 3.67
N THR A 55 -8.80 -6.16 4.47
CA THR A 55 -10.07 -5.57 3.99
C THR A 55 -9.96 -4.11 3.54
N SER A 56 -8.84 -3.45 3.86
CA SER A 56 -8.57 -2.06 3.48
C SER A 56 -7.25 -1.87 2.76
N ALA A 57 -6.57 -2.96 2.43
CA ALA A 57 -5.23 -2.91 1.85
C ALA A 57 -5.22 -2.17 0.50
N SER A 58 -6.33 -2.19 -0.25
CA SER A 58 -6.51 -1.46 -1.52
C SER A 58 -7.27 -0.14 -1.38
N TRP A 59 -7.53 0.33 -0.16
CA TRP A 59 -8.32 1.55 0.06
C TRP A 59 -7.68 2.78 -0.58
N ALA A 60 -6.35 2.93 -0.50
CA ALA A 60 -5.64 4.08 -1.05
C ALA A 60 -5.81 4.20 -2.57
N ASP A 61 -5.71 3.10 -3.31
CA ASP A 61 -6.04 3.07 -4.75
C ASP A 61 -7.52 3.32 -5.01
N SER A 62 -8.40 2.76 -4.18
CA SER A 62 -9.85 2.91 -4.35
C SER A 62 -10.29 4.38 -4.24
N ILE A 63 -9.69 5.16 -3.34
CA ILE A 63 -9.99 6.61 -3.24
C ILE A 63 -9.30 7.42 -4.34
N LEU A 64 -8.12 7.00 -4.80
CA LEU A 64 -7.34 7.66 -5.84
C LEU A 64 -8.00 7.54 -7.23
N TYR A 65 -8.57 6.37 -7.54
CA TYR A 65 -9.18 6.07 -8.84
C TYR A 65 -10.72 6.00 -8.82
N GLY A 66 -11.32 6.15 -7.64
CA GLY A 66 -12.77 6.12 -7.45
C GLY A 66 -13.47 7.46 -7.70
N ASN A 67 -14.75 7.51 -7.31
CA ASN A 67 -15.61 8.69 -7.50
C ASN A 67 -15.11 9.95 -6.75
N ASN A 68 -14.28 9.77 -5.71
CA ASN A 68 -13.69 10.86 -4.92
C ASN A 68 -12.25 11.22 -5.37
N SER A 69 -11.78 10.71 -6.51
CA SER A 69 -10.41 10.91 -7.01
C SER A 69 -9.95 12.38 -7.03
N GLY A 70 -10.86 13.34 -7.25
CA GLY A 70 -10.55 14.76 -7.18
C GLY A 70 -10.00 15.20 -5.81
N GLU A 71 -10.58 14.70 -4.73
CA GLU A 71 -10.16 14.98 -3.34
C GLU A 71 -8.82 14.32 -3.00
N TRP A 72 -8.56 13.13 -3.56
CA TRP A 72 -7.41 12.29 -3.20
C TRP A 72 -6.28 12.31 -4.22
N SER A 73 -6.41 13.08 -5.31
CA SER A 73 -5.40 13.16 -6.37
C SER A 73 -3.99 13.55 -5.89
N TRP A 74 -3.90 14.26 -4.76
CA TRP A 74 -2.64 14.62 -4.12
C TRP A 74 -1.85 13.42 -3.58
N SER A 75 -2.50 12.28 -3.32
CA SER A 75 -1.85 11.08 -2.81
C SER A 75 -1.16 10.27 -3.90
N LYS A 76 -1.47 10.50 -5.19
CA LYS A 76 -0.89 9.76 -6.32
C LYS A 76 0.63 9.58 -6.27
N PRO A 77 1.45 10.63 -6.08
CA PRO A 77 2.91 10.47 -6.06
C PRO A 77 3.43 9.75 -4.80
N LEU A 78 2.57 9.42 -3.83
CA LEU A 78 2.96 8.68 -2.63
C LEU A 78 3.04 7.16 -2.85
N HIS A 79 2.57 6.65 -3.98
CA HIS A 79 2.57 5.20 -4.27
C HIS A 79 3.91 4.69 -4.86
N TYR A 80 4.81 5.59 -5.25
CA TYR A 80 6.06 5.20 -5.92
C TYR A 80 7.23 6.14 -5.55
N ALA A 81 8.43 5.75 -5.97
CA ALA A 81 9.59 6.61 -6.09
C ALA A 81 10.17 6.43 -7.50
N ASN A 82 10.34 7.52 -8.24
CA ASN A 82 10.99 7.43 -9.54
C ASN A 82 12.50 7.34 -9.34
N VAL A 83 13.11 6.25 -9.80
CA VAL A 83 14.53 5.96 -9.58
C VAL A 83 15.28 6.05 -10.90
N ASP A 84 16.47 6.65 -10.86
CA ASP A 84 17.40 6.71 -11.99
C ASP A 84 18.52 5.68 -11.79
N ASP A 85 18.94 5.04 -12.88
CA ASP A 85 20.01 4.03 -12.90
C ASP A 85 19.93 2.96 -11.79
N CYS A 86 18.71 2.58 -11.39
CA CYS A 86 18.46 1.56 -10.36
C CYS A 86 19.01 1.92 -8.98
N GLU A 87 19.42 3.17 -8.76
CA GLU A 87 20.00 3.66 -7.52
C GLU A 87 19.06 4.68 -6.90
N PHE A 88 18.43 4.32 -5.78
CA PHE A 88 17.55 5.22 -5.05
C PHE A 88 18.35 6.19 -4.18
N VAL A 89 18.17 7.48 -4.43
CA VAL A 89 18.74 8.56 -3.63
C VAL A 89 17.59 9.40 -3.08
N TYR A 90 17.27 9.24 -1.80
CA TYR A 90 16.10 9.88 -1.17
C TYR A 90 15.99 11.39 -1.46
N ALA A 91 17.10 12.14 -1.36
CA ALA A 91 17.09 13.59 -1.59
C ALA A 91 16.79 13.98 -3.06
N ARG A 92 17.12 13.10 -4.02
CA ARG A 92 16.89 13.30 -5.46
C ARG A 92 15.50 12.81 -5.86
N ASP A 93 15.12 11.62 -5.38
CA ASP A 93 14.00 10.84 -5.87
C ASP A 93 12.72 10.99 -5.03
N CYS A 94 12.84 11.59 -3.83
CA CYS A 94 11.73 11.86 -2.91
C CYS A 94 11.63 13.36 -2.56
N PRO A 95 11.47 14.25 -3.55
CA PRO A 95 11.44 15.69 -3.31
C PRO A 95 10.30 16.04 -2.34
N ASN A 96 10.61 16.87 -1.34
CA ASN A 96 9.66 17.29 -0.29
C ASN A 96 9.01 16.13 0.50
N ASN A 97 9.65 14.96 0.55
CA ASN A 97 9.10 13.72 1.12
C ASN A 97 7.84 13.21 0.41
N VAL A 98 7.62 13.62 -0.85
CA VAL A 98 6.49 13.20 -1.68
C VAL A 98 6.91 12.03 -2.57
N CYS A 99 6.99 10.85 -1.95
CA CYS A 99 7.21 9.54 -2.58
C CYS A 99 6.79 8.44 -1.59
N VAL A 100 6.80 7.18 -2.01
CA VAL A 100 6.46 6.04 -1.14
C VAL A 100 7.29 5.94 0.14
N ALA A 101 8.60 6.18 0.08
CA ALA A 101 9.45 6.18 1.28
C ALA A 101 9.10 7.33 2.23
N GLY A 102 8.77 8.51 1.71
CA GLY A 102 8.31 9.65 2.52
C GLY A 102 6.92 9.42 3.10
N ALA A 103 6.04 8.80 2.33
CA ALA A 103 4.69 8.44 2.77
C ALA A 103 4.73 7.45 3.93
N ILE A 104 5.52 6.38 3.84
CA ILE A 104 5.69 5.41 4.93
C ILE A 104 6.15 6.13 6.20
N LYS A 105 7.20 6.95 6.14
CA LYS A 105 7.68 7.72 7.30
C LYS A 105 6.59 8.61 7.91
N ASN A 106 5.86 9.34 7.07
CA ASN A 106 4.80 10.25 7.49
C ASN A 106 3.67 9.48 8.19
N TYR A 107 3.11 8.47 7.54
CA TYR A 107 1.97 7.73 8.09
C TYR A 107 2.34 6.88 9.29
N THR A 108 3.57 6.35 9.37
CA THR A 108 4.10 5.76 10.60
C THR A 108 4.10 6.76 11.76
N ALA A 109 4.56 7.99 11.56
CA ALA A 109 4.56 9.01 12.62
C ALA A 109 3.14 9.42 13.06
N GLN A 110 2.18 9.40 12.14
CA GLN A 110 0.79 9.73 12.43
C GLN A 110 0.07 8.67 13.29
N LEU A 111 0.47 7.39 13.22
CA LEU A 111 -0.17 6.32 14.00
C LEU A 111 -0.19 6.58 15.51
N THR A 112 0.87 7.21 16.01
CA THR A 112 1.05 7.54 17.44
C THR A 112 0.73 8.99 17.79
N ASN A 113 0.35 9.82 16.81
CA ASN A 113 0.08 11.22 17.07
C ASN A 113 -1.32 11.40 17.69
N THR A 114 -1.36 11.62 19.00
CA THR A 114 -2.61 11.80 19.76
C THR A 114 -3.31 13.14 19.49
N SER A 115 -2.69 14.07 18.74
CA SER A 115 -3.37 15.29 18.30
C SER A 115 -4.27 15.06 17.09
N LEU A 116 -4.14 13.93 16.39
CA LEU A 116 -4.98 13.57 15.26
C LEU A 116 -6.30 12.95 15.73
N THR A 117 -7.35 13.13 14.93
CA THR A 117 -8.63 12.44 15.18
C THR A 117 -8.46 10.94 14.98
N LYS A 118 -9.45 10.16 15.47
CA LYS A 118 -9.46 8.71 15.26
C LYS A 118 -9.49 8.38 13.77
N GLU A 119 -10.28 9.11 12.99
CA GLU A 119 -10.44 8.93 11.55
C GLU A 119 -9.12 9.20 10.81
N GLN A 120 -8.42 10.28 11.14
CA GLN A 120 -7.10 10.58 10.56
C GLN A 120 -6.08 9.47 10.86
N ARG A 121 -6.11 8.91 12.07
CA ARG A 121 -5.25 7.79 12.44
C ARG A 121 -5.67 6.49 11.74
N GLN A 122 -6.95 6.28 11.48
CA GLN A 122 -7.44 5.16 10.69
C GLN A 122 -6.97 5.28 9.23
N ASP A 123 -7.03 6.46 8.64
CA ASP A 123 -6.50 6.69 7.29
C ASP A 123 -4.98 6.48 7.25
N ALA A 124 -4.25 6.90 8.30
CA ALA A 124 -2.83 6.61 8.42
C ALA A 124 -2.52 5.10 8.48
N VAL A 125 -3.34 4.29 9.16
CA VAL A 125 -3.22 2.82 9.13
C VAL A 125 -3.41 2.29 7.71
N LYS A 126 -4.50 2.69 7.03
CA LYS A 126 -4.81 2.21 5.68
C LYS A 126 -3.72 2.58 4.67
N PHE A 127 -3.26 3.83 4.71
CA PHE A 127 -2.15 4.30 3.86
C PHE A 127 -0.86 3.54 4.15
N LEU A 128 -0.49 3.35 5.43
CA LEU A 128 0.73 2.61 5.77
C LEU A 128 0.66 1.16 5.27
N VAL A 129 -0.46 0.47 5.46
CA VAL A 129 -0.65 -0.90 4.98
C VAL A 129 -0.47 -0.97 3.46
N HIS A 130 -1.08 -0.04 2.74
CA HIS A 130 -1.00 0.04 1.29
C HIS A 130 0.44 0.31 0.82
N PHE A 131 1.08 1.37 1.33
CA PHE A 131 2.42 1.77 0.90
C PHE A 131 3.51 0.76 1.26
N MET A 132 3.31 -0.04 2.31
CA MET A 132 4.20 -1.17 2.61
C MET A 132 4.09 -2.30 1.58
N GLY A 133 2.94 -2.44 0.92
CA GLY A 133 2.82 -3.22 -0.31
C GLY A 133 3.57 -2.56 -1.45
N ASP A 134 3.23 -1.30 -1.76
CA ASP A 134 3.77 -0.57 -2.92
C ASP A 134 5.29 -0.55 -2.96
N VAL A 135 5.94 -0.26 -1.83
CA VAL A 135 7.40 -0.15 -1.76
C VAL A 135 8.11 -1.46 -2.09
N HIS A 136 7.41 -2.60 -2.02
CA HIS A 136 7.94 -3.92 -2.36
C HIS A 136 7.58 -4.38 -3.78
N GLU A 137 6.71 -3.67 -4.50
CA GLU A 137 6.52 -3.87 -5.93
C GLU A 137 7.71 -3.24 -6.68
N PRO A 138 8.47 -4.01 -7.48
CA PRO A 138 9.69 -3.50 -8.10
C PRO A 138 9.50 -2.24 -8.96
N LEU A 139 8.46 -2.19 -9.80
CA LEU A 139 8.26 -1.12 -10.76
C LEU A 139 7.71 0.19 -10.17
N ASN A 140 7.25 0.18 -8.92
CA ASN A 140 7.03 1.36 -8.07
C ASN A 140 8.34 2.04 -7.64
N ALA A 141 9.47 1.39 -7.85
CA ALA A 141 10.80 1.98 -7.79
C ALA A 141 11.46 2.01 -9.18
N GLY A 142 10.64 2.15 -10.23
CA GLY A 142 11.05 2.13 -11.63
C GLY A 142 11.48 3.49 -12.18
N ARG A 143 11.75 3.51 -13.49
CA ARG A 143 12.28 4.67 -14.21
C ARG A 143 11.20 5.74 -14.42
N TYR A 144 11.60 7.00 -14.27
CA TYR A 144 10.71 8.14 -14.58
C TYR A 144 10.23 8.14 -16.04
N THR A 145 11.12 7.83 -16.98
CA THR A 145 10.88 7.97 -18.42
C THR A 145 9.80 7.03 -18.95
N ASP A 146 9.58 5.90 -18.28
CA ASP A 146 8.56 4.91 -18.64
C ASP A 146 7.42 4.82 -17.61
N LEU A 147 7.37 5.77 -16.67
CA LEU A 147 6.41 5.81 -15.58
C LEU A 147 6.38 4.47 -14.80
N GLY A 148 7.56 3.91 -14.50
CA GLY A 148 7.66 2.59 -13.87
C GLY A 148 7.19 1.45 -14.77
N GLY A 149 7.41 1.52 -16.08
CA GLY A 149 6.97 0.49 -17.03
C GLY A 149 5.51 0.62 -17.48
N ASN A 150 4.76 1.59 -16.97
CA ASN A 150 3.38 1.86 -17.43
C ASN A 150 3.31 2.29 -18.89
N THR A 151 4.40 2.83 -19.45
CA THR A 151 4.47 3.19 -20.87
C THR A 151 5.02 2.08 -21.75
N ILE A 152 5.43 0.93 -21.19
CA ILE A 152 5.99 -0.20 -21.94
C ILE A 152 4.85 -1.19 -22.18
N SER A 153 4.26 -1.14 -23.37
CA SER A 153 3.21 -2.09 -23.75
C SER A 153 3.84 -3.44 -24.07
N VAL A 154 3.22 -4.53 -23.60
CA VAL A 154 3.68 -5.91 -23.81
C VAL A 154 2.49 -6.82 -24.11
N ALA A 155 2.75 -7.98 -24.71
CA ALA A 155 1.78 -9.06 -24.83
C ALA A 155 2.23 -10.23 -23.95
N ILE A 156 1.35 -10.74 -23.09
CA ILE A 156 1.63 -11.89 -22.23
C ILE A 156 0.96 -13.16 -22.76
N ASN A 157 1.56 -14.33 -22.48
CA ASN A 157 0.96 -15.63 -22.83
C ASN A 157 0.55 -16.48 -21.60
N PHE A 158 0.43 -15.81 -20.46
CA PHE A 158 -0.09 -16.28 -19.19
C PHE A 158 -1.21 -15.32 -18.75
N ALA A 159 -1.95 -15.63 -17.70
CA ALA A 159 -3.03 -14.82 -17.16
C ALA A 159 -4.03 -14.35 -18.24
N ASP A 160 -4.62 -15.32 -18.96
CA ASP A 160 -5.63 -15.12 -20.02
C ASP A 160 -5.17 -14.41 -21.32
N TYR A 161 -3.86 -14.43 -21.64
CA TYR A 161 -3.29 -13.97 -22.92
C TYR A 161 -3.69 -12.54 -23.29
N GLU A 162 -3.14 -11.57 -22.57
CA GLU A 162 -3.54 -10.16 -22.69
C GLU A 162 -2.47 -9.27 -23.34
N LYS A 163 -2.90 -8.24 -24.08
CA LYS A 163 -2.07 -7.06 -24.33
C LYS A 163 -2.22 -6.09 -23.16
N THR A 164 -1.13 -5.80 -22.47
CA THR A 164 -1.11 -4.99 -21.25
C THR A 164 0.12 -4.08 -21.22
N ASN A 165 0.53 -3.62 -20.03
CA ASN A 165 1.79 -2.91 -19.82
C ASN A 165 2.66 -3.61 -18.76
N LEU A 166 3.97 -3.37 -18.79
CA LEU A 166 4.95 -4.06 -17.95
C LEU A 166 4.69 -3.84 -16.44
N HIS A 167 4.21 -2.67 -16.05
CA HIS A 167 3.87 -2.36 -14.65
C HIS A 167 2.74 -3.27 -14.15
N LYS A 168 1.65 -3.36 -14.92
CA LYS A 168 0.52 -4.26 -14.62
C LYS A 168 0.91 -5.74 -14.63
N VAL A 169 1.90 -6.14 -15.44
CA VAL A 169 2.42 -7.52 -15.39
C VAL A 169 2.97 -7.86 -14.02
N TRP A 170 3.78 -6.98 -13.44
CA TRP A 170 4.35 -7.20 -12.10
C TRP A 170 3.31 -7.01 -11.00
N GLY A 171 2.51 -5.94 -11.09
CA GLY A 171 1.50 -5.60 -10.10
C GLY A 171 0.39 -6.65 -9.97
N GLU A 172 -0.05 -7.23 -11.09
CA GLU A 172 -1.23 -8.09 -11.14
C GLU A 172 -0.96 -9.42 -11.83
N LYS A 173 -0.51 -9.42 -13.09
CA LYS A 173 -0.62 -10.61 -13.95
C LYS A 173 0.26 -11.79 -13.52
N LEU A 174 1.41 -11.53 -12.90
CA LEU A 174 2.21 -12.59 -12.28
C LEU A 174 1.48 -13.22 -11.08
N ILE A 175 0.74 -12.42 -10.31
CA ILE A 175 -0.07 -12.91 -9.18
C ILE A 175 -1.31 -13.64 -9.70
N ASP A 176 -1.97 -13.11 -10.73
CA ASP A 176 -3.14 -13.71 -11.33
C ASP A 176 -2.85 -15.12 -11.87
N GLU A 177 -1.75 -15.31 -12.60
CA GLU A 177 -1.34 -16.63 -13.09
C GLU A 177 -1.10 -17.59 -11.92
N TYR A 178 -0.37 -17.14 -10.90
CA TYR A 178 -0.05 -17.95 -9.72
C TYR A 178 -1.29 -18.36 -8.93
N GLU A 179 -2.24 -17.46 -8.75
CA GLU A 179 -3.50 -17.78 -8.10
C GLU A 179 -4.38 -18.68 -8.97
N GLY A 180 -4.36 -18.51 -10.28
CA GLY A 180 -4.99 -19.41 -11.24
C GLY A 180 -4.44 -20.84 -11.17
N GLU A 181 -3.14 -21.01 -10.90
CA GLU A 181 -2.50 -22.32 -10.69
C GLU A 181 -2.92 -22.98 -9.36
N LEU A 182 -3.15 -22.18 -8.32
CA LEU A 182 -3.46 -22.69 -6.97
C LEU A 182 -4.96 -22.86 -6.70
N TYR A 183 -5.79 -21.97 -7.25
CA TYR A 183 -7.21 -21.91 -6.94
C TYR A 183 -7.96 -23.03 -7.68
N PRO A 184 -8.68 -23.92 -6.98
CA PRO A 184 -9.26 -25.12 -7.58
C PRO A 184 -10.49 -24.86 -8.48
N GLY A 185 -10.98 -23.62 -8.50
CA GLY A 185 -12.17 -23.21 -9.24
C GLY A 185 -11.85 -22.25 -10.39
N PRO A 186 -12.87 -21.65 -11.02
CA PRO A 186 -12.66 -20.60 -12.01
C PRO A 186 -12.02 -19.38 -11.34
N TYR A 187 -10.77 -19.11 -11.70
CA TYR A 187 -10.09 -17.88 -11.34
C TYR A 187 -10.64 -16.71 -12.14
N ILE A 188 -10.69 -15.53 -11.52
CA ILE A 188 -11.10 -14.29 -12.15
C ILE A 188 -9.95 -13.31 -11.96
N GLN A 189 -9.39 -12.80 -13.06
CA GLN A 189 -8.31 -11.81 -13.06
C GLN A 189 -8.65 -10.61 -12.17
N GLN A 190 -7.64 -10.02 -11.51
CA GLN A 190 -7.81 -8.87 -10.60
C GLN A 190 -8.53 -7.69 -11.25
N ASP A 191 -8.17 -7.39 -12.49
CA ASP A 191 -8.70 -6.27 -13.28
C ASP A 191 -10.08 -6.50 -13.90
N ALA A 192 -10.64 -7.71 -13.77
CA ALA A 192 -12.00 -7.96 -14.24
C ALA A 192 -13.05 -7.19 -13.42
N ASP A 193 -12.82 -7.06 -12.10
CA ASP A 193 -13.62 -6.24 -11.19
C ASP A 193 -12.86 -6.01 -9.88
N TYR A 194 -12.22 -4.85 -9.75
CA TYR A 194 -11.51 -4.43 -8.54
C TYR A 194 -12.40 -4.31 -7.28
N ASN A 195 -13.73 -4.38 -7.42
CA ASN A 195 -14.69 -4.27 -6.31
C ASN A 195 -15.20 -5.62 -5.82
N LYS A 196 -14.85 -6.69 -6.53
CA LYS A 196 -15.25 -8.03 -6.16
C LYS A 196 -14.58 -8.40 -4.84
N ASP A 197 -15.29 -9.14 -3.99
CA ASP A 197 -14.63 -9.80 -2.86
C ASP A 197 -13.70 -10.88 -3.40
N ARG A 198 -12.39 -10.60 -3.30
CA ARG A 198 -11.32 -11.48 -3.76
C ARG A 198 -10.73 -12.33 -2.65
N THR A 199 -11.35 -12.36 -1.46
CA THR A 199 -10.84 -13.11 -0.29
C THR A 199 -10.44 -14.54 -0.62
N GLN A 200 -11.25 -15.24 -1.40
CA GLN A 200 -10.96 -16.62 -1.78
C GLN A 200 -9.70 -16.81 -2.66
N TYR A 201 -9.32 -15.78 -3.42
CA TYR A 201 -8.19 -15.79 -4.35
C TYR A 201 -6.90 -15.47 -3.61
N TRP A 202 -6.82 -14.30 -2.99
CA TRP A 202 -5.60 -13.93 -2.28
C TRP A 202 -5.32 -14.81 -1.04
N SER A 203 -6.34 -15.47 -0.47
CA SER A 203 -6.11 -16.40 0.66
C SER A 203 -5.26 -17.60 0.25
N VAL A 204 -5.36 -18.10 -1.01
CA VAL A 204 -4.50 -19.22 -1.45
C VAL A 204 -3.03 -18.79 -1.57
N SER A 205 -2.80 -17.56 -2.03
CA SER A 205 -1.47 -16.94 -2.07
C SER A 205 -0.91 -16.71 -0.67
N ALA A 206 -1.71 -16.11 0.22
CA ALA A 206 -1.33 -15.85 1.60
C ALA A 206 -1.00 -17.15 2.35
N ASP A 207 -1.78 -18.22 2.18
CA ASP A 207 -1.52 -19.50 2.82
C ASP A 207 -0.18 -20.12 2.39
N GLU A 208 0.11 -20.16 1.09
CA GLU A 208 1.35 -20.74 0.56
C GLU A 208 2.59 -19.90 0.94
N ILE A 209 2.50 -18.58 0.83
CA ILE A 209 3.60 -17.68 1.26
C ILE A 209 3.78 -17.74 2.78
N GLY A 210 2.68 -17.83 3.53
CA GLY A 210 2.66 -17.99 4.99
C GLY A 210 3.35 -19.26 5.44
N ARG A 211 3.14 -20.40 4.75
CA ARG A 211 3.91 -21.64 4.97
C ARG A 211 5.41 -21.42 4.75
N GLY A 212 5.79 -20.64 3.73
CA GLY A 212 7.18 -20.25 3.50
C GLY A 212 7.79 -19.44 4.65
N LEU A 213 6.98 -18.60 5.30
CA LEU A 213 7.38 -17.76 6.45
C LEU A 213 7.37 -18.49 7.80
N ALA A 214 6.67 -19.62 7.90
CA ALA A 214 6.58 -20.44 9.11
C ALA A 214 7.93 -21.09 9.46
N SER A 215 8.07 -21.59 10.70
CA SER A 215 9.28 -22.28 11.14
C SER A 215 9.63 -23.46 10.23
N GLY A 216 10.86 -23.49 9.71
CA GLY A 216 11.31 -24.52 8.75
C GLY A 216 10.88 -24.25 7.30
N GLY A 217 10.09 -23.22 7.04
CA GLY A 217 9.71 -22.78 5.69
C GLY A 217 10.88 -22.11 4.95
N LYS A 218 10.74 -22.02 3.62
CA LYS A 218 11.80 -21.51 2.71
C LYS A 218 12.27 -20.08 2.99
N TYR A 219 11.45 -19.27 3.65
CA TYR A 219 11.78 -17.89 4.01
C TYR A 219 12.20 -17.72 5.47
N ALA A 220 11.99 -18.72 6.34
CA ALA A 220 12.23 -18.61 7.77
C ALA A 220 13.65 -18.12 8.11
N GLY A 221 14.66 -18.66 7.43
CA GLY A 221 16.06 -18.26 7.62
C GLY A 221 16.42 -16.88 7.03
N LYS A 222 15.59 -16.33 6.14
CA LYS A 222 15.80 -15.02 5.51
C LYS A 222 15.17 -13.88 6.31
N VAL A 223 14.13 -14.15 7.09
CA VAL A 223 13.40 -13.12 7.87
C VAL A 223 14.31 -12.21 8.72
N PRO A 224 15.34 -12.72 9.44
CA PRO A 224 16.23 -11.84 10.20
C PRO A 224 16.98 -10.83 9.31
N SER A 225 17.46 -11.24 8.13
CA SER A 225 18.19 -10.33 7.25
C SER A 225 17.27 -9.25 6.66
N TRP A 226 16.03 -9.60 6.32
CA TRP A 226 15.04 -8.65 5.79
C TRP A 226 14.69 -7.51 6.76
N LYS A 227 14.85 -7.72 8.06
CA LYS A 227 14.60 -6.71 9.11
C LYS A 227 15.87 -6.05 9.64
N SER A 228 17.05 -6.60 9.32
CA SER A 228 18.30 -6.25 10.01
C SER A 228 18.63 -4.76 10.01
N LYS A 229 18.52 -4.05 8.88
CA LYS A 229 18.75 -2.59 8.85
C LYS A 229 17.63 -1.81 9.50
N CYS A 230 16.39 -2.28 9.42
CA CYS A 230 15.28 -1.68 10.11
C CYS A 230 15.49 -1.69 11.62
N GLU A 231 15.89 -2.84 12.16
CA GLU A 231 16.18 -3.04 13.58
C GLU A 231 17.41 -2.25 14.06
N SER A 232 18.45 -2.14 13.23
CA SER A 232 19.72 -1.51 13.64
C SER A 232 19.80 -0.01 13.36
N LEU A 233 19.12 0.50 12.34
CA LEU A 233 19.26 1.87 11.85
C LEU A 233 17.93 2.65 11.81
N GLY A 234 16.82 2.02 12.17
CA GLY A 234 15.50 2.64 12.27
C GLY A 234 14.79 2.82 10.94
N ILE A 235 13.56 3.35 11.01
CA ILE A 235 12.64 3.44 9.86
C ILE A 235 13.19 4.26 8.70
N ASP A 236 13.99 5.30 8.99
CA ASP A 236 14.52 6.21 7.96
C ASP A 236 15.44 5.51 6.97
N VAL A 237 16.31 4.63 7.46
CA VAL A 237 17.22 3.84 6.64
C VAL A 237 16.50 2.62 6.07
N CYS A 238 15.63 2.01 6.87
CA CYS A 238 14.81 0.86 6.48
C CYS A 238 14.04 1.11 5.18
N VAL A 239 13.29 2.22 5.08
CA VAL A 239 12.48 2.50 3.88
C VAL A 239 13.32 2.81 2.65
N ASN A 240 14.50 3.43 2.82
CA ASN A 240 15.42 3.67 1.71
C ASN A 240 15.97 2.36 1.16
N GLU A 241 16.28 1.40 2.03
CA GLU A 241 16.66 0.06 1.62
C GLU A 241 15.53 -0.66 0.88
N MET A 242 14.27 -0.56 1.35
CA MET A 242 13.13 -1.17 0.65
C MET A 242 13.02 -0.66 -0.78
N VAL A 243 13.07 0.67 -0.98
CA VAL A 243 13.00 1.26 -2.33
C VAL A 243 14.21 0.83 -3.18
N GLN A 244 15.42 0.83 -2.60
CA GLN A 244 16.62 0.39 -3.32
C GLN A 244 16.54 -1.09 -3.75
N GLU A 245 16.03 -1.97 -2.89
CA GLU A 245 15.81 -3.38 -3.23
C GLU A 245 14.86 -3.52 -4.42
N SER A 246 13.73 -2.80 -4.39
CA SER A 246 12.75 -2.79 -5.47
C SER A 246 13.33 -2.24 -6.77
N ALA A 247 14.09 -1.12 -6.73
CA ALA A 247 14.77 -0.56 -7.91
C ALA A 247 15.78 -1.54 -8.52
N THR A 248 16.53 -2.25 -7.66
CA THR A 248 17.49 -3.27 -8.08
C THR A 248 16.78 -4.45 -8.78
N LEU A 249 15.63 -4.89 -8.24
CA LEU A 249 14.82 -5.95 -8.85
C LEU A 249 14.18 -5.49 -10.16
N ALA A 250 13.72 -4.25 -10.25
CA ALA A 250 13.16 -3.70 -11.48
C ALA A 250 14.17 -3.81 -12.62
N CYS A 251 15.41 -3.37 -12.39
CA CYS A 251 16.45 -3.42 -13.40
C CYS A 251 16.94 -4.83 -13.75
N ASN A 252 17.08 -5.69 -12.74
CA ASN A 252 17.65 -7.02 -12.94
C ASN A 252 16.63 -8.07 -13.42
N GLN A 253 15.34 -7.81 -13.25
CA GLN A 253 14.30 -8.79 -13.57
C GLN A 253 13.11 -8.21 -14.35
N ALA A 254 12.63 -7.01 -13.99
CA ALA A 254 11.41 -6.46 -14.59
C ALA A 254 11.66 -5.94 -16.00
N TYR A 255 12.67 -5.09 -16.18
CA TYR A 255 13.01 -4.45 -17.47
C TYR A 255 13.78 -5.37 -18.43
N VAL A 256 13.98 -6.65 -18.10
CA VAL A 256 14.77 -7.58 -18.91
C VAL A 256 14.04 -8.89 -19.17
N ASN A 257 14.23 -9.43 -20.36
CA ASN A 257 13.80 -10.77 -20.75
C ASN A 257 14.61 -11.86 -20.01
N VAL A 258 14.23 -13.12 -20.18
CA VAL A 258 14.94 -14.28 -19.59
C VAL A 258 16.39 -14.38 -20.09
N ASP A 259 16.65 -13.97 -21.33
CA ASP A 259 17.97 -13.96 -21.95
C ASP A 259 18.82 -12.72 -21.60
N GLY A 260 18.27 -11.79 -20.79
CA GLY A 260 18.93 -10.55 -20.40
C GLY A 260 18.77 -9.38 -21.37
N SER A 261 18.11 -9.57 -22.51
CA SER A 261 17.76 -8.45 -23.40
C SER A 261 16.77 -7.49 -22.72
N GLN A 262 16.85 -6.19 -23.02
CA GLN A 262 15.91 -5.21 -22.47
C GLN A 262 14.51 -5.42 -23.07
N ILE A 263 13.47 -5.29 -22.25
CA ILE A 263 12.08 -5.33 -22.69
C ILE A 263 11.69 -3.99 -23.29
N GLY A 264 11.17 -4.02 -24.52
CA GLY A 264 10.64 -2.88 -25.25
C GLY A 264 9.13 -2.93 -25.45
N ASN A 265 8.62 -1.92 -26.16
CA ASN A 265 7.22 -1.89 -26.57
C ASN A 265 6.90 -3.03 -27.54
N ASP A 266 5.73 -3.63 -27.32
CA ASP A 266 5.14 -4.75 -28.07
C ASP A 266 5.93 -6.07 -27.98
N ASP A 267 6.88 -6.18 -27.03
CA ASP A 267 7.54 -7.44 -26.72
C ASP A 267 6.56 -8.48 -26.15
N GLY A 268 6.80 -9.75 -26.50
CA GLY A 268 6.03 -10.89 -26.00
C GLY A 268 6.67 -11.50 -24.75
N LEU A 269 5.99 -11.41 -23.61
CA LEU A 269 6.42 -12.05 -22.38
C LEU A 269 5.81 -13.46 -22.29
N LEU A 270 6.67 -14.46 -22.49
CA LEU A 270 6.26 -15.86 -22.50
C LEU A 270 6.22 -16.46 -21.09
N MET A 271 5.70 -17.68 -20.94
CA MET A 271 5.61 -18.42 -19.69
C MET A 271 6.97 -18.59 -18.98
N GLY A 272 8.07 -18.56 -19.74
CA GLY A 272 9.42 -18.49 -19.19
C GLY A 272 9.68 -17.22 -18.36
N TYR A 273 9.08 -16.09 -18.73
CA TYR A 273 9.10 -14.86 -17.93
C TYR A 273 8.35 -15.07 -16.61
N TYR A 274 7.11 -15.56 -16.64
CA TYR A 274 6.34 -15.86 -15.42
C TYR A 274 7.10 -16.81 -14.48
N THR A 275 7.47 -18.00 -14.96
CA THR A 275 8.09 -19.05 -14.14
C THR A 275 9.43 -18.65 -13.52
N SER A 276 10.16 -17.70 -14.12
CA SER A 276 11.43 -17.21 -13.59
C SER A 276 11.30 -16.02 -12.64
N ARG A 277 10.15 -15.34 -12.59
CA ARG A 277 9.92 -14.15 -11.74
C ARG A 277 8.95 -14.41 -10.58
N ILE A 278 8.08 -15.42 -10.66
CA ILE A 278 7.04 -15.63 -9.64
C ILE A 278 7.61 -15.86 -8.22
N GLU A 279 8.75 -16.53 -8.09
CA GLU A 279 9.39 -16.69 -6.78
C GLU A 279 9.93 -15.37 -6.22
N THR A 280 10.37 -14.44 -7.07
CA THR A 280 10.72 -13.06 -6.68
C THR A 280 9.49 -12.32 -6.17
N VAL A 281 8.36 -12.38 -6.90
CA VAL A 281 7.09 -11.76 -6.50
C VAL A 281 6.65 -12.27 -5.12
N LYS A 282 6.64 -13.61 -4.93
CA LYS A 282 6.28 -14.23 -3.64
C LYS A 282 7.21 -13.81 -2.50
N GLU A 283 8.51 -13.66 -2.76
CA GLU A 283 9.47 -13.18 -1.76
C GLU A 283 9.26 -11.69 -1.42
N GLN A 284 8.92 -10.85 -2.40
CA GLN A 284 8.61 -9.43 -2.17
C GLN A 284 7.30 -9.24 -1.37
N LEU A 285 6.26 -10.01 -1.66
CA LEU A 285 5.03 -10.05 -0.84
C LEU A 285 5.33 -10.49 0.60
N ALA A 286 6.18 -11.51 0.77
CA ALA A 286 6.61 -11.98 2.09
C ALA A 286 7.42 -10.91 2.86
N LYS A 287 8.33 -10.21 2.19
CA LYS A 287 9.10 -9.10 2.77
C LYS A 287 8.19 -7.95 3.19
N GLY A 288 7.24 -7.57 2.33
CA GLY A 288 6.24 -6.54 2.63
C GLY A 288 5.50 -6.86 3.92
N ALA A 289 5.00 -8.09 4.06
CA ALA A 289 4.32 -8.54 5.26
C ALA A 289 5.21 -8.52 6.52
N VAL A 290 6.44 -9.04 6.42
CA VAL A 290 7.39 -9.09 7.53
C VAL A 290 7.76 -7.68 8.00
N ARG A 291 8.01 -6.76 7.06
CA ARG A 291 8.40 -5.39 7.36
C ARG A 291 7.22 -4.56 7.85
N LEU A 292 6.00 -4.76 7.32
CA LEU A 292 4.79 -4.10 7.83
C LEU A 292 4.52 -4.50 9.28
N ALA A 293 4.58 -5.80 9.59
CA ALA A 293 4.46 -6.28 10.97
C ALA A 293 5.54 -5.66 11.88
N TRP A 294 6.79 -5.58 11.42
CA TRP A 294 7.86 -4.93 12.17
C TRP A 294 7.60 -3.44 12.42
N VAL A 295 7.16 -2.68 11.40
CA VAL A 295 6.82 -1.26 11.56
C VAL A 295 5.71 -1.11 12.60
N LEU A 296 4.64 -1.89 12.50
CA LEU A 296 3.53 -1.85 13.46
C LEU A 296 3.98 -2.23 14.87
N ASP A 297 4.82 -3.26 15.04
CA ASP A 297 5.36 -3.63 16.36
C ASP A 297 6.21 -2.52 16.99
N ASN A 298 7.08 -1.88 16.20
CA ASN A 298 8.07 -0.93 16.72
C ASN A 298 7.55 0.50 16.82
N THR A 299 6.46 0.84 16.14
CA THR A 299 5.85 2.18 16.24
C THR A 299 5.29 2.42 17.65
N PHE A 300 4.80 1.37 18.32
CA PHE A 300 4.11 1.49 19.62
C PHE A 300 4.97 1.12 20.84
N ASP A 301 6.24 0.79 20.65
CA ASP A 301 7.16 0.46 21.75
C ASP A 301 7.64 1.69 22.54
N ASN A 302 7.65 2.86 21.91
CA ASN A 302 7.95 4.14 22.57
C ASN A 302 6.84 4.63 23.54
N PHE A 303 5.67 3.96 23.59
CA PHE A 303 4.56 4.32 24.49
C PHE A 303 4.55 3.55 25.82
N THR A 304 5.43 2.57 26.01
CA THR A 304 5.46 1.75 27.24
C THR A 304 6.29 2.34 28.39
N THR A 305 6.81 3.56 28.27
CA THR A 305 7.53 4.24 29.36
C THR A 305 7.09 5.68 29.52
N THR A 306 5.92 5.90 30.11
CA THR A 306 5.66 6.87 31.20
C THR A 306 4.17 6.92 31.48
N THR A 307 3.69 6.00 32.30
CA THR A 307 2.61 6.36 33.24
C THR A 307 3.31 6.85 34.49
N PRO A 308 3.21 8.15 34.88
CA PRO A 308 3.70 8.59 36.17
C PRO A 308 3.00 7.77 37.25
N GLN A 309 3.76 6.94 37.95
CA GLN A 309 3.29 6.29 39.15
C GLN A 309 2.86 7.41 40.12
N PRO A 310 1.65 7.36 40.72
CA PRO A 310 1.28 8.32 41.75
C PRO A 310 2.34 8.29 42.85
N PRO A 311 2.81 9.44 43.35
CA PRO A 311 3.81 9.45 44.40
C PRO A 311 3.28 8.67 45.60
N THR A 312 4.06 7.68 46.00
CA THR A 312 3.78 6.82 47.15
C THR A 312 3.63 7.72 48.39
N SER A 313 2.41 7.80 48.91
CA SER A 313 2.07 8.58 50.09
C SER A 313 2.84 8.07 51.29
N THR A 314 3.89 8.80 51.66
CA THR A 314 4.60 8.61 52.92
C THR A 314 3.89 9.45 53.97
N THR A 315 3.14 8.79 54.86
CA THR A 315 2.46 9.41 55.99
C THR A 315 3.49 10.08 56.89
N THR A 316 3.53 11.41 56.88
CA THR A 316 4.21 12.21 57.92
C THR A 316 3.17 13.03 58.65
N THR A 317 2.94 12.64 59.90
CA THR A 317 2.03 13.28 60.84
C THR A 317 2.64 14.58 61.36
N ILE A 318 2.12 15.76 60.99
CA ILE A 318 2.34 17.01 61.74
C ILE A 318 1.05 17.85 61.75
N SER A 319 0.75 18.37 62.94
CA SER A 319 -0.44 19.08 63.41
C SER A 319 -0.64 20.50 62.84
N SER A 320 -1.92 20.90 62.80
CA SER A 320 -2.55 22.26 62.89
C SER A 320 -1.90 23.43 62.11
N THR A 321 -2.64 24.27 61.39
CA THR A 321 -3.63 25.23 61.93
C THR A 321 -4.45 25.86 60.78
N SER A 322 -5.69 26.24 61.08
CA SER A 322 -6.70 26.89 60.25
C SER A 322 -6.29 28.24 59.63
N GLN A 323 -6.78 28.54 58.42
CA GLN A 323 -7.45 29.81 58.12
C GLN A 323 -8.26 29.78 56.80
N SER A 324 -9.43 30.41 56.87
CA SER A 324 -10.47 30.56 55.85
C SER A 324 -10.23 31.77 54.95
N SER A 325 -10.60 31.68 53.67
CA SER A 325 -11.17 32.84 52.94
C SER A 325 -11.92 32.42 51.67
N SER A 326 -13.05 33.06 51.48
CA SER A 326 -14.15 32.88 50.52
C SER A 326 -13.93 33.50 49.14
N SER A 327 -14.48 32.85 48.09
CA SER A 327 -15.31 33.32 46.93
C SER A 327 -15.04 34.69 46.24
N PRO A 328 -15.38 34.91 44.93
CA PRO A 328 -16.56 34.34 44.26
C PRO A 328 -16.47 33.97 42.76
N THR A 329 -17.52 33.24 42.39
CA THR A 329 -18.15 32.91 41.12
C THR A 329 -18.22 34.04 40.08
N THR A 330 -18.00 33.69 38.80
CA THR A 330 -18.69 34.31 37.66
C THR A 330 -18.98 33.26 36.58
N ALA A 331 -20.20 33.29 36.06
CA ALA A 331 -20.77 32.35 35.11
C ALA A 331 -20.95 32.96 33.70
N ALA A 332 -20.73 32.13 32.67
CA ALA A 332 -21.37 32.02 31.34
C ALA A 332 -21.29 33.24 30.36
N PRO A 333 -21.35 33.06 29.01
CA PRO A 333 -22.34 32.28 28.24
C PRO A 333 -21.74 31.30 27.19
N SER A 334 -22.23 30.06 27.11
CA SER A 334 -23.17 29.55 26.08
C SER A 334 -22.84 29.90 24.61
N SER A 335 -22.23 28.96 23.90
CA SER A 335 -22.30 28.88 22.44
C SER A 335 -22.85 27.51 22.02
N THR A 336 -24.03 27.59 21.42
CA THR A 336 -24.87 26.60 20.74
C THR A 336 -24.08 25.48 20.06
N THR A 337 -24.17 24.26 20.58
CA THR A 337 -23.87 23.03 19.84
C THR A 337 -25.12 22.63 19.06
N THR A 338 -25.11 22.83 17.75
CA THR A 338 -25.97 22.09 16.82
C THR A 338 -25.53 20.64 16.80
N GLU A 339 -26.33 19.76 17.42
CA GLU A 339 -26.33 18.34 17.15
C GLU A 339 -26.61 18.11 15.66
N LEU A 340 -25.77 17.32 15.00
CA LEU A 340 -26.11 16.64 13.75
C LEU A 340 -26.30 15.14 14.07
N PRO A 341 -27.33 14.51 13.48
CA PRO A 341 -27.84 13.24 13.97
C PRO A 341 -26.98 12.06 13.57
N ASN A 342 -26.96 11.06 14.46
CA ASN A 342 -26.54 9.68 14.20
C ASN A 342 -27.08 9.19 12.84
N GLY A 343 -26.18 9.03 11.87
CA GLY A 343 -26.47 8.46 10.57
C GLY A 343 -25.47 7.36 10.27
N ALA A 344 -25.91 6.11 10.41
CA ALA A 344 -25.22 4.95 9.87
C ALA A 344 -25.11 5.13 8.34
N PHE A 345 -23.91 5.41 7.83
CA PHE A 345 -23.67 5.40 6.39
C PHE A 345 -23.47 3.95 5.93
N GLY A 346 -24.57 3.34 5.50
CA GLY A 346 -24.52 2.19 4.61
C GLY A 346 -23.79 2.60 3.34
N PHE A 347 -22.71 1.88 3.02
CA PHE A 347 -22.02 2.01 1.75
C PHE A 347 -22.96 1.56 0.63
N SER A 348 -23.53 2.53 -0.09
CA SER A 348 -24.23 2.30 -1.33
C SER A 348 -23.23 1.86 -2.38
N SER A 349 -23.27 0.57 -2.69
CA SER A 349 -22.73 -0.02 -3.91
C SER A 349 -23.23 0.75 -5.12
N ASN A 350 -22.36 1.49 -5.83
CA ASN A 350 -22.46 1.67 -7.28
C ASN A 350 -21.33 2.54 -7.86
N ARG A 351 -20.66 1.96 -8.87
CA ARG A 351 -19.76 2.54 -9.88
C ARG A 351 -18.34 2.88 -9.41
N ILE A 352 -17.39 2.01 -9.79
CA ILE A 352 -15.93 2.20 -9.67
C ILE A 352 -15.32 1.95 -11.06
N CYS A 353 -14.18 2.59 -11.33
CA CYS A 353 -13.47 2.80 -12.60
C CYS A 353 -14.08 3.91 -13.49
N GLN A 354 -13.73 5.18 -13.22
CA GLN A 354 -13.76 6.20 -14.26
C GLN A 354 -12.34 6.50 -14.76
N TYR A 355 -12.18 6.18 -16.03
CA TYR A 355 -11.05 6.41 -16.91
C TYR A 355 -10.54 7.85 -16.89
N VAL A 356 -9.22 8.03 -16.76
CA VAL A 356 -8.57 9.32 -17.03
C VAL A 356 -8.28 9.43 -18.53
N LEU A 357 -8.82 10.49 -19.14
CA LEU A 357 -8.63 10.89 -20.54
C LEU A 357 -7.27 11.57 -20.74
N VAL A 358 -6.35 10.98 -21.51
CA VAL A 358 -5.15 11.68 -22.00
C VAL A 358 -4.90 11.40 -23.48
N GLY A 359 -5.01 12.45 -24.31
CA GLY A 359 -4.54 12.48 -25.71
C GLY A 359 -5.62 12.37 -26.78
N ILE A 360 -5.57 13.28 -27.77
CA ILE A 360 -6.43 13.28 -28.97
C ILE A 360 -5.56 12.90 -30.17
N LEU A 361 -5.83 11.77 -30.81
CA LEU A 361 -5.38 11.50 -32.18
C LEU A 361 -6.57 11.72 -33.12
N VAL A 362 -6.47 12.71 -34.00
CA VAL A 362 -7.49 12.98 -35.03
C VAL A 362 -7.13 12.19 -36.28
N VAL A 363 -7.89 11.14 -36.58
CA VAL A 363 -7.84 10.46 -37.89
C VAL A 363 -8.92 11.07 -38.78
N VAL A 364 -8.51 11.73 -39.86
CA VAL A 364 -9.43 12.25 -40.88
C VAL A 364 -9.61 11.19 -41.95
N VAL A 365 -10.81 10.61 -42.04
CA VAL A 365 -11.19 9.74 -43.16
C VAL A 365 -12.01 10.57 -44.15
N THR A 366 -11.45 10.82 -45.33
CA THR A 366 -12.19 11.34 -46.49
C THR A 366 -12.73 10.16 -47.30
N LEU A 367 -14.06 10.10 -47.46
CA LEU A 367 -14.73 9.21 -48.42
C LEU A 367 -15.02 9.95 -49.72
#